data_AF-A0A654LVC9-F1
#
_entry.id   AF-A0A654LVC9-F1
#
_cell.length_a   1.000
_cell.length_b   1.000
_cell.length_c   1.000
_cell.angle_alpha   90.00
_cell.angle_beta   90.00
_cell.angle_gamma   90.00
#
_symmetry.space_group_name_H-M   'P 1'
#
loop_
_entity.id
_entity.type
_entity.pdbx_description
1 polymer ?
#
loop_
_entity_poly.entity_id
_entity_poly.type
_entity_poly.pdbx_seq_one_letter_code
_entity_poly.pdbx_strand_id
1 'polypeptide(L)'
;MDFSIEKVIHDENFSCKTQTIQLGQKQISTPIRALHLKDPRSESRIIKENKLRGINEIHINLSNSKFHKIKNDTKENSRFSQSINNLVRKHGQNDINFLIVNFDIADKIDSENIDYLANELCTPYNEIVIPPIVSGLDLDQLKLYLRRFYDSVRNIRDDPVFFGFFPILAPVEFKELCRFYYDNKITNFMLDCHGKNPLDFYSLMNDLKRLSKSINEKYEIDTFIHALNVPFTRIQKKRDVAPAKDIMAYVMGFDSFGSSHVQRPLPPDLQLKLKEEKDIEDFHIFDGIDYGYHKTSMDEFRITTDKKNTSIDKKYLDDFSDNTKKMIKIYNAERHGYEALEIRKHIRNRSLIDHMDSKVQAKDSLEYIQKKLIR
;
A
#
# COMPACT_ATOMS: atom_id res chain seq x y z
N MET A 1 18.06 -7.18 14.92
CA MET A 1 16.58 -7.22 14.83
C MET A 1 16.27 -8.13 13.66
N ASP A 2 15.53 -9.22 13.88
CA ASP A 2 15.42 -10.26 12.85
C ASP A 2 14.21 -9.94 11.96
N PHE A 3 14.49 -9.38 10.77
CA PHE A 3 13.56 -9.41 9.64
C PHE A 3 13.93 -10.61 8.78
N SER A 4 13.03 -11.58 8.69
CA SER A 4 13.22 -12.75 7.83
C SER A 4 11.96 -13.02 7.03
N ILE A 5 12.18 -13.58 5.85
CA ILE A 5 11.12 -14.13 5.00
C ILE A 5 11.28 -15.64 5.00
N GLU A 6 10.24 -16.34 5.40
CA GLU A 6 10.18 -17.78 5.55
C GLU A 6 9.02 -18.37 4.73
N LYS A 7 9.08 -19.68 4.45
CA LYS A 7 7.97 -20.46 3.88
C LYS A 7 7.39 -19.85 2.61
N VAL A 8 8.25 -19.66 1.62
CA VAL A 8 7.87 -19.09 0.34
C VAL A 8 7.32 -20.17 -0.58
N ILE A 9 6.10 -19.95 -1.08
CA ILE A 9 5.44 -20.80 -2.06
C ILE A 9 5.03 -19.91 -3.22
N HIS A 10 5.69 -20.10 -4.36
CA HIS A 10 5.37 -19.39 -5.59
C HIS A 10 4.20 -20.08 -6.29
N ASP A 11 3.33 -19.28 -6.91
CA ASP A 11 2.38 -19.80 -7.87
C ASP A 11 3.10 -20.16 -9.18
N GLU A 12 2.62 -21.20 -9.87
CA GLU A 12 3.22 -21.68 -11.11
C GLU A 12 2.74 -20.89 -12.35
N ASN A 13 1.55 -20.28 -12.27
CA ASN A 13 0.89 -19.62 -13.39
C ASN A 13 1.00 -18.10 -13.32
N PHE A 14 1.13 -17.54 -12.12
CA PHE A 14 1.17 -16.10 -11.88
C PHE A 14 2.43 -15.71 -11.09
N SER A 15 2.66 -14.40 -10.95
CA SER A 15 3.86 -13.88 -10.27
C SER A 15 3.68 -13.69 -8.77
N CYS A 16 2.50 -14.02 -8.26
CA CYS A 16 2.20 -14.02 -6.84
C CYS A 16 2.91 -15.15 -6.10
N LYS A 17 3.08 -14.96 -4.80
CA LYS A 17 3.60 -15.96 -3.88
C LYS A 17 2.92 -15.80 -2.52
N THR A 18 2.94 -16.87 -1.73
CA THR A 18 2.74 -16.74 -0.29
C THR A 18 4.06 -16.80 0.42
N GLN A 19 4.30 -15.89 1.36
CA GLN A 19 5.43 -15.97 2.27
C GLN A 19 5.02 -15.60 3.69
N THR A 20 5.78 -16.05 4.67
CA THR A 20 5.68 -15.65 6.07
C THR A 20 6.77 -14.66 6.38
N ILE A 21 6.41 -13.49 6.89
CA ILE A 21 7.37 -12.45 7.25
C ILE A 21 7.42 -12.38 8.77
N GLN A 22 8.62 -12.53 9.31
CA GLN A 22 8.91 -12.36 10.72
C GLN A 22 9.63 -11.03 10.91
N LEU A 23 9.16 -10.22 11.87
CA LEU A 23 9.83 -8.99 12.29
C LEU A 23 9.77 -8.91 13.81
N GLY A 24 10.89 -9.28 14.46
CA GLY A 24 10.91 -9.43 15.91
C GLY A 24 9.90 -10.48 16.38
N GLN A 25 8.90 -10.09 17.18
CA GLN A 25 7.83 -10.98 17.63
C GLN A 25 6.61 -11.02 16.69
N LYS A 26 6.59 -10.16 15.66
CA LYS A 26 5.47 -10.02 14.74
C LYS A 26 5.60 -11.01 13.59
N GLN A 27 4.49 -11.62 13.22
CA GLN A 27 4.43 -12.56 12.12
C GLN A 27 3.22 -12.25 11.24
N ILE A 28 3.46 -12.13 9.94
CA ILE A 28 2.40 -11.95 8.94
C ILE A 28 2.55 -12.94 7.79
N SER A 29 1.51 -13.12 6.99
CA SER A 29 1.55 -13.98 5.81
C SER A 29 0.94 -13.28 4.60
N THR A 30 1.63 -13.33 3.47
CA THR A 30 1.24 -12.66 2.22
C THR A 30 0.57 -13.65 1.24
N PRO A 31 -0.22 -13.18 0.25
CA PRO A 31 -0.69 -11.80 0.10
C PRO A 31 -1.56 -11.29 1.27
N ILE A 32 -1.48 -9.99 1.54
CA ILE A 32 -2.24 -9.32 2.61
C ILE A 32 -2.64 -7.89 2.22
N ARG A 33 -3.85 -7.47 2.63
CA ARG A 33 -4.31 -6.10 2.47
C ARG A 33 -3.77 -5.23 3.60
N ALA A 34 -3.06 -4.14 3.28
CA ALA A 34 -2.57 -3.19 4.27
C ALA A 34 -3.68 -2.23 4.72
N LEU A 35 -3.85 -2.00 6.01
CA LEU A 35 -4.93 -1.17 6.53
C LEU A 35 -4.46 0.25 6.83
N HIS A 36 -5.23 1.26 6.44
CA HIS A 36 -4.91 2.63 6.82
C HIS A 36 -5.04 2.84 8.34
N LEU A 37 -4.08 3.58 8.91
CA LEU A 37 -4.06 3.99 10.32
C LEU A 37 -3.75 5.48 10.44
N LYS A 38 -4.73 6.27 10.89
CA LYS A 38 -4.55 7.71 11.12
C LYS A 38 -5.44 8.26 12.23
N ASP A 39 -6.72 7.91 12.21
CA ASP A 39 -7.73 8.43 13.13
C ASP A 39 -8.55 7.30 13.78
N PRO A 40 -9.34 7.59 14.84
CA PRO A 40 -10.16 6.60 15.55
C PRO A 40 -11.10 5.76 14.67
N ARG A 41 -11.52 6.29 13.50
CA ARG A 41 -12.41 5.66 12.53
C ARG A 41 -11.64 5.12 11.30
N SER A 42 -10.33 4.90 11.40
CA SER A 42 -9.54 4.33 10.30
C SER A 42 -9.76 2.82 10.13
N GLU A 43 -9.42 2.28 8.95
CA GLU A 43 -9.60 0.87 8.57
C GLU A 43 -9.05 -0.08 9.65
N SER A 44 -7.79 0.14 10.04
CA SER A 44 -7.07 -0.61 11.08
C SER A 44 -7.68 -0.48 12.49
N ARG A 45 -8.65 0.41 12.72
CA ARG A 45 -9.34 0.52 14.01
C ARG A 45 -10.72 -0.10 13.99
N ILE A 46 -11.38 -0.12 12.85
CA ILE A 46 -12.74 -0.66 12.70
C ILE A 46 -12.69 -2.16 12.39
N ILE A 47 -11.77 -2.60 11.52
CA ILE A 47 -11.61 -4.02 11.19
C ILE A 47 -10.88 -4.72 12.34
N LYS A 48 -11.63 -5.44 13.19
CA LYS A 48 -11.09 -6.08 14.40
C LYS A 48 -10.61 -7.51 14.17
N GLU A 49 -10.99 -8.13 13.06
CA GLU A 49 -10.69 -9.54 12.85
C GLU A 49 -9.20 -9.77 12.56
N ASN A 50 -8.51 -10.47 13.47
CA ASN A 50 -7.05 -10.63 13.44
C ASN A 50 -6.52 -11.22 12.13
N LYS A 51 -7.25 -12.13 11.47
CA LYS A 51 -6.82 -12.77 10.21
C LYS A 51 -6.76 -11.81 9.01
N LEU A 52 -7.43 -10.66 9.11
CA LEU A 52 -7.47 -9.60 8.11
C LEU A 52 -6.47 -8.47 8.40
N ARG A 53 -5.79 -8.55 9.53
CA ARG A 53 -4.79 -7.57 9.98
C ARG A 53 -3.37 -8.11 9.78
N GLY A 54 -2.40 -7.22 9.92
CA GLY A 54 -0.98 -7.57 9.90
C GLY A 54 -0.10 -6.43 9.37
N ILE A 55 -0.60 -5.60 8.46
CA ILE A 55 0.12 -4.41 7.98
C ILE A 55 -0.76 -3.18 8.16
N ASN A 56 -0.20 -2.11 8.73
CA ASN A 56 -0.83 -0.80 8.79
C ASN A 56 -0.04 0.25 8.01
N GLU A 57 -0.73 1.10 7.26
CA GLU A 57 -0.14 2.27 6.62
C GLU A 57 -0.44 3.56 7.40
N ILE A 58 0.63 4.21 7.86
CA ILE A 58 0.57 5.48 8.56
C ILE A 58 1.10 6.57 7.63
N HIS A 59 0.19 7.37 7.10
CA HIS A 59 0.53 8.45 6.17
C HIS A 59 0.67 9.79 6.89
N ILE A 60 1.84 10.41 6.74
CA ILE A 60 2.16 11.73 7.27
C ILE A 60 2.50 12.65 6.10
N ASN A 61 1.79 13.77 6.00
CA ASN A 61 2.16 14.85 5.09
C ASN A 61 2.92 15.91 5.88
N LEU A 62 4.09 16.26 5.38
CA LEU A 62 5.00 17.23 5.97
C LEU A 62 5.27 18.33 4.94
N SER A 63 4.56 19.44 5.08
CA SER A 63 4.84 20.64 4.27
C SER A 63 6.16 21.27 4.69
N ASN A 64 6.80 22.00 3.77
CA ASN A 64 8.04 22.74 4.08
C ASN A 64 7.88 23.66 5.31
N SER A 65 6.75 24.39 5.38
CA SER A 65 6.44 25.27 6.53
C SER A 65 6.34 24.51 7.86
N LYS A 66 5.68 23.34 7.85
CA LYS A 66 5.54 22.51 9.05
C LYS A 66 6.88 21.90 9.44
N PHE A 67 7.69 21.47 8.47
CA PHE A 67 9.02 20.95 8.69
C PHE A 67 9.94 21.97 9.37
N HIS A 68 10.05 23.19 8.83
CA HIS A 68 10.86 24.24 9.44
C HIS A 68 10.38 24.60 10.84
N LYS A 69 9.06 24.60 11.08
CA LYS A 69 8.53 24.83 12.42
C LYS A 69 8.97 23.73 13.39
N ILE A 70 8.88 22.46 12.99
CA ILE A 70 9.30 21.32 13.82
C ILE A 70 10.81 21.37 14.07
N LYS A 71 11.62 21.67 13.05
CA LYS A 71 13.09 21.76 13.16
C LYS A 71 13.53 22.86 14.15
N ASN A 72 12.86 24.01 14.12
CA ASN A 72 13.29 25.21 14.86
C ASN A 72 12.58 25.43 16.21
N ASP A 73 11.49 24.73 16.50
CA ASP A 73 10.75 24.84 17.77
C ASP A 73 10.75 23.49 18.51
N THR A 74 11.45 23.46 19.64
CA THR A 74 11.58 22.25 20.48
C THR A 74 10.25 21.69 20.96
N LYS A 75 9.23 22.53 21.20
CA LYS A 75 7.90 22.06 21.61
C LYS A 75 7.19 21.39 20.44
N GLU A 76 7.31 21.94 19.24
CA GLU A 76 6.71 21.36 18.04
C GLU A 76 7.44 20.08 17.60
N ASN A 77 8.78 20.05 17.71
CA ASN A 77 9.57 18.82 17.59
C ASN A 77 9.03 17.74 18.53
N SER A 78 8.98 18.02 19.84
CA SER A 78 8.54 17.06 20.85
C SER A 78 7.13 16.54 20.57
N ARG A 79 6.21 17.43 20.16
CA ARG A 79 4.83 17.05 19.78
C ARG A 79 4.81 16.16 18.54
N PHE A 80 5.60 16.48 17.52
CA PHE A 80 5.70 15.68 16.30
C PHE A 80 6.25 14.28 16.59
N SER A 81 7.39 14.21 17.28
CA SER A 81 8.03 12.97 17.70
C SER A 81 7.09 12.12 18.57
N GLN A 82 6.38 12.73 19.52
CA GLN A 82 5.37 12.05 20.32
C GLN A 82 4.19 11.57 19.48
N SER A 83 3.77 12.32 18.46
CA SER A 83 2.68 11.91 17.57
C SER A 83 3.04 10.68 16.74
N ILE A 84 4.27 10.61 16.19
CA ILE A 84 4.78 9.43 15.48
C ILE A 84 4.83 8.24 16.43
N ASN A 85 5.45 8.40 17.59
CA ASN A 85 5.55 7.33 18.58
C ASN A 85 4.18 6.82 19.02
N ASN A 86 3.20 7.71 19.21
CA ASN A 86 1.84 7.31 19.55
C ASN A 86 1.14 6.55 18.41
N LEU A 87 1.34 6.95 17.16
CA LEU A 87 0.76 6.25 16.01
C LEU A 87 1.35 4.85 15.84
N VAL A 88 2.67 4.73 15.96
CA VAL A 88 3.39 3.46 15.76
C VAL A 88 3.24 2.51 16.97
N ARG A 89 3.23 3.04 18.20
CA ARG A 89 3.13 2.21 19.43
C ARG A 89 1.72 1.66 19.69
N LYS A 90 0.65 2.39 19.35
CA LYS A 90 -0.70 2.12 19.88
C LYS A 90 -1.47 0.99 19.17
N HIS A 91 -0.94 0.36 18.13
CA HIS A 91 -1.77 -0.46 17.24
C HIS A 91 -1.17 -1.81 16.87
N GLY A 92 -1.90 -2.86 17.29
CA GLY A 92 -1.62 -4.28 17.03
C GLY A 92 -0.27 -4.72 17.58
N GLN A 93 -0.23 -5.41 18.72
CA GLN A 93 1.02 -6.02 19.21
C GLN A 93 1.71 -6.87 18.12
N ASN A 94 0.94 -7.34 17.12
CA ASN A 94 1.39 -8.18 16.03
C ASN A 94 1.35 -7.49 14.64
N ASP A 95 0.96 -6.22 14.53
CA ASP A 95 0.89 -5.53 13.23
C ASP A 95 2.22 -4.84 12.90
N ILE A 96 2.67 -4.99 11.65
CA ILE A 96 3.81 -4.26 11.08
C ILE A 96 3.31 -2.89 10.57
N ASN A 97 3.98 -1.81 10.94
CA ASN A 97 3.59 -0.46 10.55
C ASN A 97 4.51 0.09 9.46
N PHE A 98 3.92 0.51 8.34
CA PHE A 98 4.60 1.28 7.29
C PHE A 98 4.35 2.76 7.52
N LEU A 99 5.38 3.45 8.02
CA LEU A 99 5.38 4.89 8.19
C LEU A 99 5.77 5.55 6.87
N ILE A 100 4.80 6.15 6.20
CA ILE A 100 4.94 6.76 4.88
C ILE A 100 4.86 8.27 5.04
N VAL A 101 5.98 8.95 4.80
CA VAL A 101 6.07 10.41 4.94
C VAL A 101 6.15 11.03 3.56
N ASN A 102 5.15 11.83 3.18
CA ASN A 102 5.24 12.70 2.02
C ASN A 102 5.86 14.02 2.46
N PHE A 103 7.00 14.37 1.88
CA PHE A 103 7.69 15.61 2.14
C PHE A 103 7.59 16.53 0.92
N ASP A 104 6.92 17.66 1.11
CA ASP A 104 6.77 18.68 0.08
C ASP A 104 8.00 19.60 0.09
N ILE A 105 8.84 19.45 -0.93
CA ILE A 105 9.98 20.33 -1.17
C ILE A 105 9.45 21.64 -1.74
N ALA A 106 9.52 22.72 -0.96
CA ALA A 106 9.56 24.06 -1.55
C ALA A 106 11.02 24.51 -1.82
N ASP A 107 11.98 24.04 -1.00
CA ASP A 107 13.40 24.37 -1.07
C ASP A 107 14.27 23.12 -1.32
N LYS A 108 15.43 23.27 -1.98
CA LYS A 108 16.37 22.16 -2.26
C LYS A 108 16.60 21.30 -1.01
N ILE A 109 16.42 19.98 -1.12
CA ILE A 109 16.77 19.07 -0.02
C ILE A 109 18.26 19.17 0.24
N ASP A 110 18.58 19.82 1.35
CA ASP A 110 19.92 19.87 1.85
C ASP A 110 20.23 18.64 2.72
N SER A 111 21.53 18.53 2.90
CA SER A 111 22.26 17.69 3.80
C SER A 111 21.62 17.50 5.18
N GLU A 112 21.37 18.61 5.85
CA GLU A 112 20.98 18.66 7.26
C GLU A 112 19.53 18.21 7.44
N ASN A 113 18.67 18.54 6.47
CA ASN A 113 17.26 18.17 6.47
C ASN A 113 17.08 16.65 6.30
N ILE A 114 17.92 16.00 5.47
CA ILE A 114 17.93 14.55 5.33
C ILE A 114 18.31 13.88 6.65
N ASP A 115 19.38 14.36 7.28
CA ASP A 115 19.90 13.80 8.53
C ASP A 115 18.88 13.95 9.67
N TYR A 116 18.22 15.11 9.74
CA TYR A 116 17.14 15.35 10.68
C TYR A 116 15.94 14.41 10.46
N LEU A 117 15.48 14.24 9.21
CA LEU A 117 14.39 13.30 8.89
C LEU A 117 14.77 11.86 9.21
N ALA A 118 15.99 11.44 8.89
CA ALA A 118 16.49 10.11 9.24
C ALA A 118 16.42 9.88 10.75
N ASN A 119 16.86 10.86 11.55
CA ASN A 119 16.79 10.78 13.01
C ASN A 119 15.35 10.67 13.55
N GLU A 120 14.43 11.51 13.08
CA GLU A 120 13.02 11.47 13.52
C GLU A 120 12.32 10.16 13.11
N LEU A 121 12.72 9.52 12.00
CA LEU A 121 12.14 8.26 11.54
C LEU A 121 12.78 7.03 12.17
N CYS A 122 13.96 7.16 12.78
CA CYS A 122 14.65 6.07 13.46
C CYS A 122 14.15 5.81 14.90
N THR A 123 12.89 6.13 15.21
CA THR A 123 12.35 5.89 16.57
C THR A 123 12.35 4.39 16.92
N PRO A 124 12.48 4.01 18.20
CA PRO A 124 12.53 2.59 18.61
C PRO A 124 11.31 1.76 18.22
N TYR A 125 10.18 2.42 17.94
CA TYR A 125 8.93 1.75 17.56
C TYR A 125 8.80 1.59 16.04
N ASN A 126 9.55 2.37 15.25
CA ASN A 126 9.54 2.25 13.79
C ASN A 126 10.55 1.19 13.35
N GLU A 127 10.10 -0.06 13.20
CA GLU A 127 10.95 -1.22 12.89
C GLU A 127 11.45 -1.22 11.45
N ILE A 128 10.65 -0.68 10.52
CA ILE A 128 10.97 -0.61 9.09
C ILE A 128 11.22 0.85 8.71
N VAL A 129 12.31 1.09 7.99
CA VAL A 129 12.67 2.44 7.54
C VAL A 129 12.37 2.57 6.05
N ILE A 130 11.34 3.36 5.74
CA ILE A 130 10.96 3.76 4.39
C ILE A 130 11.44 5.20 4.19
N PRO A 131 12.20 5.50 3.12
CA PRO A 131 12.61 6.87 2.85
C PRO A 131 11.38 7.76 2.60
N PRO A 132 11.35 9.00 3.11
CA PRO A 132 10.32 9.96 2.76
C PRO A 132 10.12 10.07 1.25
N ILE A 133 8.87 10.16 0.83
CA ILE A 133 8.47 10.40 -0.54
C ILE A 133 8.67 11.88 -0.82
N VAL A 134 9.56 12.14 -1.75
CA VAL A 134 9.98 13.47 -2.13
C VAL A 134 9.59 13.71 -3.59
N SER A 135 8.76 14.72 -3.83
CA SER A 135 8.30 15.05 -5.18
C SER A 135 9.30 15.92 -5.94
N GLY A 136 9.38 15.76 -7.26
CA GLY A 136 10.11 16.68 -8.14
C GLY A 136 11.60 16.43 -8.29
N LEU A 137 12.15 15.35 -7.73
CA LEU A 137 13.54 14.94 -7.97
C LEU A 137 13.67 14.18 -9.29
N ASP A 138 14.69 14.51 -10.08
CA ASP A 138 15.15 13.64 -11.15
C ASP A 138 15.85 12.37 -10.59
N LEU A 139 16.19 11.42 -11.46
CA LEU A 139 16.78 10.15 -11.04
C LEU A 139 18.12 10.32 -10.30
N ASP A 140 19.00 11.22 -10.73
CA ASP A 140 20.31 11.40 -10.11
C ASP A 140 20.19 12.08 -8.74
N GLN A 141 19.32 13.09 -8.65
CA GLN A 141 18.95 13.71 -7.38
C GLN A 141 18.31 12.71 -6.42
N LEU A 142 17.42 11.85 -6.93
CA LEU A 142 16.78 10.79 -6.15
C LEU A 142 17.80 9.79 -5.63
N LYS A 143 18.72 9.29 -6.47
CA LYS A 143 19.79 8.37 -6.04
C LYS A 143 20.68 9.01 -4.97
N LEU A 144 21.04 10.29 -5.14
CA LEU A 144 21.84 11.03 -4.16
C LEU A 144 21.11 11.19 -2.83
N TYR A 145 19.84 11.59 -2.88
CA TYR A 145 18.96 11.69 -1.72
C TYR A 145 18.84 10.36 -0.98
N LEU A 146 18.50 9.28 -1.70
CA LEU A 146 18.33 7.95 -1.12
C LEU A 146 19.63 7.42 -0.50
N ARG A 147 20.76 7.56 -1.20
CA ARG A 147 22.07 7.14 -0.66
C ARG A 147 22.34 7.82 0.66
N ARG A 148 22.20 9.15 0.69
CA ARG A 148 22.43 9.91 1.90
C ARG A 148 21.47 9.52 3.01
N PHE A 149 20.18 9.40 2.72
CA PHE A 149 19.19 9.01 3.71
C PHE A 149 19.52 7.63 4.33
N TYR A 150 19.87 6.64 3.51
CA TYR A 150 20.26 5.32 4.00
C TYR A 150 21.54 5.36 4.83
N ASP A 151 22.52 6.15 4.44
CA ASP A 151 23.77 6.32 5.19
C ASP A 151 23.52 7.00 6.55
N SER A 152 22.68 8.04 6.58
CA SER A 152 22.28 8.70 7.83
C SER A 152 21.54 7.75 8.77
N VAL A 153 20.68 6.89 8.25
CA VAL A 153 20.00 5.86 9.07
C VAL A 153 20.99 4.83 9.61
N ARG A 154 21.95 4.35 8.78
CA ARG A 154 22.99 3.40 9.21
C ARG A 154 23.90 3.97 10.30
N ASN A 155 24.09 5.29 10.35
CA ASN A 155 24.85 5.95 11.41
C ASN A 155 24.08 6.03 12.74
N ILE A 156 22.75 5.87 12.72
CA ILE A 156 21.87 6.01 13.89
C ILE A 156 21.44 4.65 14.44
N ARG A 157 21.27 3.66 13.56
CA ARG A 157 20.73 2.34 13.90
C ARG A 157 21.57 1.23 13.28
N ASP A 158 21.92 0.25 14.11
CA ASP A 158 22.52 -0.99 13.67
C ASP A 158 21.48 -1.88 12.96
N ASP A 159 21.86 -2.43 11.80
CA ASP A 159 21.05 -3.35 10.99
C ASP A 159 19.59 -2.91 10.72
N PRO A 160 19.36 -1.73 10.13
CA PRO A 160 18.02 -1.25 9.79
C PRO A 160 17.37 -2.09 8.69
N VAL A 161 16.06 -2.35 8.84
CA VAL A 161 15.25 -2.99 7.80
C VAL A 161 14.80 -1.90 6.81
N PHE A 162 15.49 -1.81 5.68
CA PHE A 162 15.19 -0.81 4.66
C PHE A 162 14.16 -1.28 3.64
N PHE A 163 13.36 -0.32 3.18
CA PHE A 163 12.59 -0.42 1.95
C PHE A 163 13.16 0.53 0.89
N GLY A 164 13.28 0.03 -0.33
CA GLY A 164 13.46 0.83 -1.54
C GLY A 164 12.12 1.44 -1.95
N PHE A 165 12.13 2.69 -2.36
CA PHE A 165 10.93 3.40 -2.80
C PHE A 165 11.01 3.71 -4.30
N PHE A 166 10.12 3.14 -5.08
CA PHE A 166 10.01 3.42 -6.51
C PHE A 166 8.90 4.45 -6.75
N PRO A 167 9.25 5.70 -7.13
CA PRO A 167 8.29 6.62 -7.70
C PRO A 167 7.91 6.20 -9.13
N ILE A 168 6.99 6.93 -9.75
CA ILE A 168 6.71 6.76 -11.18
C ILE A 168 7.90 7.30 -11.97
N LEU A 169 8.60 6.39 -12.65
CA LEU A 169 9.78 6.67 -13.48
C LEU A 169 9.61 6.13 -14.90
N ALA A 170 10.42 6.64 -15.83
CA ALA A 170 10.54 6.01 -17.13
C ALA A 170 11.18 4.61 -16.98
N PRO A 171 10.91 3.63 -17.87
CA PRO A 171 11.43 2.28 -17.73
C PRO A 171 12.96 2.18 -17.66
N VAL A 172 13.70 3.06 -18.33
CA VAL A 172 15.17 3.08 -18.28
C VAL A 172 15.66 3.51 -16.90
N GLU A 173 15.09 4.60 -16.38
CA GLU A 173 15.40 5.13 -15.05
C GLU A 173 15.02 4.14 -13.95
N PHE A 174 13.89 3.45 -14.11
CA PHE A 174 13.42 2.42 -13.19
C PHE A 174 14.43 1.27 -13.05
N LYS A 175 14.99 0.79 -14.18
CA LYS A 175 16.04 -0.25 -14.17
C LYS A 175 17.32 0.23 -13.51
N GLU A 176 17.68 1.48 -13.72
CA GLU A 176 18.85 2.07 -13.09
C GLU A 176 18.65 2.18 -11.57
N LEU A 177 17.45 2.55 -11.12
CA LEU A 177 17.09 2.56 -9.71
C LEU A 177 17.06 1.15 -9.10
N CYS A 178 16.63 0.14 -9.86
CA CYS A 178 16.75 -1.28 -9.44
C CYS A 178 18.21 -1.66 -9.17
N ARG A 179 19.14 -1.29 -10.05
CA ARG A 179 20.59 -1.54 -9.85
C ARG A 179 21.11 -0.81 -8.62
N PHE A 180 20.74 0.46 -8.45
CA PHE A 180 21.07 1.22 -7.26
C PHE A 180 20.66 0.49 -5.98
N TYR A 181 19.43 -0.04 -5.90
CA TYR A 181 18.98 -0.78 -4.73
C TYR A 181 19.74 -2.10 -4.52
N TYR A 182 20.00 -2.84 -5.59
CA TYR A 182 20.80 -4.07 -5.53
C TYR A 182 22.21 -3.83 -4.98
N ASP A 183 22.88 -2.79 -5.48
CA ASP A 183 24.25 -2.42 -5.07
C ASP A 183 24.29 -1.94 -3.60
N ASN A 184 23.21 -1.31 -3.14
CA ASN A 184 23.07 -0.85 -1.76
C ASN A 184 22.44 -1.88 -0.80
N LYS A 185 22.27 -3.13 -1.26
CA LYS A 185 21.71 -4.26 -0.48
C LYS A 185 20.31 -3.99 0.07
N ILE A 186 19.48 -3.28 -0.68
CA ILE A 186 18.08 -3.04 -0.33
C ILE A 186 17.23 -4.16 -0.94
N THR A 187 16.51 -4.90 -0.10
CA THR A 187 15.85 -6.17 -0.49
C THR A 187 14.33 -6.12 -0.47
N ASN A 188 13.74 -5.09 0.13
CA ASN A 188 12.29 -4.91 0.20
C ASN A 188 11.89 -3.63 -0.52
N PHE A 189 10.73 -3.61 -1.15
CA PHE A 189 10.35 -2.54 -2.07
C PHE A 189 8.93 -2.05 -1.85
N MET A 190 8.76 -0.75 -2.07
CA MET A 190 7.49 -0.08 -2.16
C MET A 190 7.40 0.61 -3.52
N LEU A 191 6.34 0.33 -4.29
CA LEU A 191 6.07 0.99 -5.57
C LEU A 191 4.88 1.93 -5.40
N ASP A 192 5.06 3.22 -5.68
CA ASP A 192 3.95 4.17 -5.72
C ASP A 192 3.19 4.06 -7.06
N CYS A 193 1.97 3.49 -7.00
CA CYS A 193 1.06 3.48 -8.15
C CYS A 193 0.47 4.87 -8.43
N HIS A 194 0.61 5.84 -7.52
CA HIS A 194 0.16 7.22 -7.64
C HIS A 194 -1.33 7.34 -8.00
N GLY A 195 -2.18 6.40 -7.57
CA GLY A 195 -3.59 6.34 -7.96
C GLY A 195 -3.85 5.90 -9.41
N LYS A 196 -2.88 5.28 -10.09
CA LYS A 196 -3.04 4.57 -11.37
C LYS A 196 -3.32 3.09 -11.13
N ASN A 197 -3.81 2.39 -12.14
CA ASN A 197 -4.15 0.98 -12.00
C ASN A 197 -2.87 0.13 -11.90
N PRO A 198 -2.79 -0.91 -11.04
CA PRO A 198 -1.64 -1.81 -10.98
C PRO A 198 -1.26 -2.39 -12.35
N LEU A 199 -2.24 -2.73 -13.19
CA LEU A 199 -2.03 -3.28 -14.53
C LEU A 199 -1.25 -2.34 -15.46
N ASP A 200 -1.28 -1.03 -15.21
CA ASP A 200 -0.55 -0.03 -15.98
C ASP A 200 0.98 -0.16 -15.77
N PHE A 201 1.42 -0.88 -14.74
CA PHE A 201 2.82 -1.02 -14.33
C PHE A 201 3.45 -2.37 -14.71
N TYR A 202 2.83 -3.15 -15.61
CA TYR A 202 3.30 -4.50 -15.95
C TYR A 202 4.79 -4.55 -16.38
N SER A 203 5.26 -3.56 -17.14
CA SER A 203 6.67 -3.52 -17.58
C SER A 203 7.61 -3.33 -16.40
N LEU A 204 7.28 -2.44 -15.47
CA LEU A 204 8.06 -2.20 -14.26
C LEU A 204 8.04 -3.42 -13.34
N MET A 205 6.92 -4.15 -13.29
CA MET A 205 6.82 -5.40 -12.54
C MET A 205 7.76 -6.48 -13.07
N ASN A 206 7.99 -6.56 -14.39
CA ASN A 206 8.99 -7.49 -14.93
C ASN A 206 10.41 -7.12 -14.49
N ASP A 207 10.73 -5.84 -14.40
CA ASP A 207 12.03 -5.38 -13.91
C ASP A 207 12.18 -5.64 -12.40
N LEU A 208 11.14 -5.41 -11.60
CA LEU A 208 11.13 -5.79 -10.17
C LEU A 208 11.31 -7.29 -9.97
N LYS A 209 10.65 -8.14 -10.76
CA LYS A 209 10.86 -9.60 -10.68
C LYS A 209 12.30 -9.99 -10.96
N ARG A 210 12.93 -9.38 -11.97
CA ARG A 210 14.35 -9.63 -12.28
C ARG A 210 15.26 -9.20 -11.14
N LEU A 211 14.96 -8.05 -10.53
CA LEU A 211 15.66 -7.58 -9.33
C LEU A 211 15.50 -8.57 -8.17
N SER A 212 14.26 -8.98 -7.87
CA SER A 212 13.96 -9.96 -6.81
C SER A 212 14.68 -11.28 -7.02
N LYS A 213 14.67 -11.80 -8.25
CA LYS A 213 15.43 -13.01 -8.60
C LYS A 213 16.93 -12.83 -8.38
N SER A 214 17.49 -11.71 -8.82
CA SER A 214 18.93 -11.42 -8.64
C SER A 214 19.31 -11.31 -7.15
N ILE A 215 18.42 -10.75 -6.32
CA ILE A 215 18.60 -10.66 -4.87
C ILE A 215 18.56 -12.04 -4.23
N ASN A 216 17.58 -12.87 -4.61
CA ASN A 216 17.46 -14.23 -4.10
C ASN A 216 18.67 -15.10 -4.50
N GLU A 217 19.10 -15.05 -5.76
CA GLU A 217 20.26 -15.83 -6.24
C GLU A 217 21.57 -15.44 -5.52
N LYS A 218 21.73 -14.17 -5.16
CA LYS A 218 22.97 -13.68 -4.52
C LYS A 218 22.98 -13.79 -3.00
N TYR A 219 21.85 -13.51 -2.36
CA TYR A 219 21.76 -13.35 -0.91
C TYR A 219 20.89 -14.42 -0.25
N GLU A 220 20.28 -15.33 -1.02
CA GLU A 220 19.37 -16.37 -0.53
C GLU A 220 18.18 -15.80 0.27
N ILE A 221 17.79 -14.56 -0.05
CA ILE A 221 16.72 -13.82 0.61
C ILE A 221 15.62 -13.52 -0.41
N ASP A 222 14.38 -13.81 -0.04
CA ASP A 222 13.20 -13.37 -0.78
C ASP A 222 12.93 -11.88 -0.56
N THR A 223 12.29 -11.26 -1.55
CA THR A 223 11.91 -9.85 -1.48
C THR A 223 10.44 -9.68 -1.11
N PHE A 224 10.13 -8.67 -0.30
CA PHE A 224 8.77 -8.20 -0.10
C PHE A 224 8.46 -6.97 -0.99
N ILE A 225 7.32 -6.97 -1.67
CA ILE A 225 6.89 -5.86 -2.53
C ILE A 225 5.51 -5.33 -2.12
N HIS A 226 5.44 -4.06 -1.76
CA HIS A 226 4.21 -3.36 -1.42
C HIS A 226 3.79 -2.37 -2.53
N ALA A 227 2.53 -2.43 -2.96
CA ALA A 227 1.94 -1.42 -3.84
C ALA A 227 1.29 -0.30 -3.02
N LEU A 228 1.85 0.89 -3.12
CA LEU A 228 1.33 2.09 -2.50
C LEU A 228 0.35 2.81 -3.43
N ASN A 229 -0.64 3.46 -2.83
CA ASN A 229 -1.61 4.30 -3.51
C ASN A 229 -2.40 3.60 -4.64
N VAL A 230 -2.78 2.34 -4.42
CA VAL A 230 -3.64 1.62 -5.38
C VAL A 230 -5.06 2.19 -5.30
N PRO A 231 -5.60 2.73 -6.41
CA PRO A 231 -6.97 3.23 -6.42
C PRO A 231 -7.94 2.03 -6.47
N PHE A 232 -9.09 2.15 -5.82
CA PHE A 232 -10.25 1.41 -6.29
C PHE A 232 -10.47 1.83 -7.75
N THR A 233 -10.70 0.87 -8.65
CA THR A 233 -10.86 1.14 -10.10
C THR A 233 -11.68 2.40 -10.32
N ARG A 234 -11.28 3.30 -11.24
CA ARG A 234 -12.04 4.52 -11.54
C ARG A 234 -13.44 4.14 -12.01
N ILE A 235 -14.39 4.19 -11.09
CA ILE A 235 -15.75 3.74 -11.38
C ILE A 235 -16.44 4.87 -12.12
N GLN A 236 -16.75 4.62 -13.39
CA GLN A 236 -17.66 5.49 -14.11
C GLN A 236 -19.01 5.36 -13.42
N LYS A 237 -19.56 6.46 -12.87
CA LYS A 237 -20.86 6.48 -12.17
C LYS A 237 -21.99 5.79 -12.95
N LYS A 238 -21.86 5.69 -14.28
CA LYS A 238 -22.83 5.08 -15.21
C LYS A 238 -22.77 3.56 -15.34
N ARG A 239 -21.74 2.89 -14.80
CA ARG A 239 -21.63 1.43 -14.90
C ARG A 239 -22.16 0.76 -13.64
N ASP A 240 -23.02 -0.24 -13.83
CA ASP A 240 -23.55 -1.06 -12.75
C ASP A 240 -22.45 -1.95 -12.16
N VAL A 241 -21.52 -2.43 -12.98
CA VAL A 241 -20.36 -3.22 -12.52
C VAL A 241 -19.07 -2.67 -13.11
N ALA A 242 -18.06 -2.50 -12.26
CA ALA A 242 -16.70 -2.15 -12.66
C ALA A 242 -15.70 -3.25 -12.25
N PRO A 243 -14.79 -3.70 -13.13
CA PRO A 243 -13.78 -4.70 -12.77
C PRO A 243 -12.89 -4.29 -11.60
N ALA A 244 -12.65 -5.21 -10.66
CA ALA A 244 -11.76 -5.03 -9.52
C ALA A 244 -10.28 -5.26 -9.90
N LYS A 245 -9.76 -4.34 -10.70
CA LYS A 245 -8.39 -4.37 -11.22
C LYS A 245 -7.31 -4.16 -10.15
N ASP A 246 -7.69 -3.64 -8.99
CA ASP A 246 -6.82 -3.49 -7.82
C ASP A 246 -6.44 -4.85 -7.20
N ILE A 247 -7.37 -5.80 -7.11
CA ILE A 247 -7.08 -7.17 -6.64
C ILE A 247 -6.03 -7.87 -7.52
N MET A 248 -5.94 -7.50 -8.80
CA MET A 248 -4.93 -8.03 -9.72
C MET A 248 -3.51 -7.69 -9.30
N ALA A 249 -3.32 -6.72 -8.39
CA ALA A 249 -2.01 -6.42 -7.81
C ALA A 249 -1.35 -7.69 -7.24
N TYR A 250 -2.11 -8.54 -6.54
CA TYR A 250 -1.56 -9.78 -5.99
C TYR A 250 -1.01 -10.67 -7.10
N VAL A 251 -1.81 -10.94 -8.12
CA VAL A 251 -1.46 -11.76 -9.29
C VAL A 251 -0.23 -11.23 -10.03
N MET A 252 -0.07 -9.90 -10.07
CA MET A 252 1.10 -9.23 -10.67
C MET A 252 2.39 -9.41 -9.88
N GLY A 253 2.31 -9.89 -8.63
CA GLY A 253 3.46 -10.16 -7.76
C GLY A 253 3.62 -9.20 -6.58
N PHE A 254 2.62 -8.38 -6.27
CA PHE A 254 2.62 -7.59 -5.03
C PHE A 254 2.25 -8.47 -3.84
N ASP A 255 3.01 -8.38 -2.77
CA ASP A 255 2.76 -9.09 -1.52
C ASP A 255 1.71 -8.40 -0.64
N SER A 256 1.57 -7.10 -0.81
CA SER A 256 0.54 -6.31 -0.17
C SER A 256 0.22 -5.05 -0.95
N PHE A 257 -0.96 -4.50 -0.70
CA PHE A 257 -1.30 -3.18 -1.22
C PHE A 257 -2.18 -2.37 -0.27
N GLY A 258 -2.08 -1.06 -0.46
CA GLY A 258 -2.78 0.00 0.26
C GLY A 258 -3.97 0.60 -0.47
N SER A 259 -4.82 1.30 0.30
CA SER A 259 -5.77 2.26 -0.27
C SER A 259 -5.03 3.43 -0.91
N SER A 260 -5.60 4.08 -1.93
CA SER A 260 -5.09 5.36 -2.42
C SER A 260 -5.24 6.48 -1.39
N HIS A 261 -4.15 7.21 -1.13
CA HIS A 261 -4.11 8.44 -0.33
C HIS A 261 -3.85 9.70 -1.17
N VAL A 262 -3.54 9.53 -2.46
CA VAL A 262 -3.40 10.62 -3.42
C VAL A 262 -4.78 11.20 -3.75
N GLN A 263 -4.97 12.48 -3.46
CA GLN A 263 -6.10 13.26 -3.97
C GLN A 263 -5.72 13.79 -5.34
N ARG A 264 -6.43 13.38 -6.39
CA ARG A 264 -6.27 14.00 -7.71
C ARG A 264 -7.24 15.17 -7.79
N PRO A 265 -6.76 16.43 -7.86
CA PRO A 265 -7.65 17.57 -7.99
C PRO A 265 -8.46 17.41 -9.28
N LEU A 266 -9.78 17.49 -9.17
CA LEU A 266 -10.66 17.56 -10.32
C LEU A 266 -10.51 18.95 -10.95
N PRO A 267 -10.54 19.09 -12.29
CA PRO A 267 -10.62 20.39 -12.92
C PRO A 267 -11.78 21.22 -12.34
N PRO A 268 -11.62 22.54 -12.11
CA PRO A 268 -12.63 23.37 -11.47
C PRO A 268 -14.03 23.25 -12.12
N ASP A 269 -14.08 23.16 -13.44
CA ASP A 269 -15.32 23.06 -14.23
C ASP A 269 -16.09 21.75 -13.95
N LEU A 270 -15.35 20.67 -13.69
CA LEU A 270 -15.92 19.38 -13.29
C LEU A 270 -16.36 19.37 -11.82
N GLN A 271 -15.65 20.09 -10.95
CA GLN A 271 -16.07 20.24 -9.55
C GLN A 271 -17.41 20.98 -9.44
N LEU A 272 -17.64 22.00 -10.28
CA LEU A 272 -18.89 22.76 -10.31
C LEU A 272 -20.05 21.88 -10.79
N LYS A 273 -19.88 21.16 -11.92
CA LYS A 273 -20.90 20.23 -12.43
C LYS A 273 -21.26 19.12 -11.43
N LEU A 274 -20.27 18.59 -10.71
CA LEU A 274 -20.50 17.55 -9.70
C LEU A 274 -21.17 18.07 -8.41
N LYS A 275 -21.10 19.38 -8.13
CA LYS A 275 -21.84 20.00 -7.02
C LYS A 275 -23.31 20.24 -7.36
N GLU A 276 -23.62 20.41 -8.64
CA GLU A 276 -24.98 20.62 -9.16
C GLU A 276 -25.76 19.30 -9.30
N GLU A 277 -25.08 18.20 -9.66
CA GLU A 277 -25.63 16.83 -9.61
C GLU A 277 -25.67 16.29 -8.17
N LYS A 278 -26.58 16.81 -7.35
CA LYS A 278 -26.88 16.34 -5.98
C LYS A 278 -27.70 15.04 -5.93
N ASP A 279 -27.68 14.23 -6.99
CA ASP A 279 -28.44 13.00 -7.03
C ASP A 279 -27.76 11.88 -6.24
N ILE A 280 -28.62 11.14 -5.54
CA ILE A 280 -28.34 10.26 -4.44
C ILE A 280 -27.23 9.25 -4.78
N GLU A 281 -26.36 9.13 -3.78
CA GLU A 281 -25.01 8.60 -3.77
C GLU A 281 -24.93 7.09 -4.05
N ASP A 282 -25.20 6.65 -5.27
CA ASP A 282 -24.83 5.28 -5.63
C ASP A 282 -23.31 5.10 -5.49
N PHE A 283 -22.91 4.09 -4.74
CA PHE A 283 -21.51 3.72 -4.54
C PHE A 283 -21.31 2.27 -4.97
N HIS A 284 -20.05 1.83 -4.98
CA HIS A 284 -19.76 0.47 -5.37
C HIS A 284 -19.08 -0.32 -4.26
N ILE A 285 -19.55 -1.54 -4.08
CA ILE A 285 -18.98 -2.49 -3.15
C ILE A 285 -18.30 -3.63 -3.90
N PHE A 286 -17.19 -4.11 -3.36
CA PHE A 286 -16.45 -5.23 -3.92
C PHE A 286 -17.16 -6.56 -3.67
N ASP A 287 -17.31 -7.38 -4.72
CA ASP A 287 -17.67 -8.79 -4.63
C ASP A 287 -16.51 -9.70 -5.08
N GLY A 288 -16.08 -10.58 -4.17
CA GLY A 288 -15.03 -11.57 -4.42
C GLY A 288 -15.51 -12.78 -5.25
N ILE A 289 -16.82 -12.92 -5.48
CA ILE A 289 -17.37 -14.01 -6.31
C ILE A 289 -16.99 -13.79 -7.78
N ASP A 290 -17.23 -12.60 -8.31
CA ASP A 290 -17.03 -12.28 -9.73
C ASP A 290 -15.89 -11.28 -9.98
N TYR A 291 -15.33 -10.69 -8.92
CA TYR A 291 -14.35 -9.59 -8.95
C TYR A 291 -14.91 -8.29 -9.53
N GLY A 292 -16.19 -8.04 -9.29
CA GLY A 292 -16.88 -6.80 -9.63
C GLY A 292 -16.98 -5.83 -8.46
N TYR A 293 -16.88 -4.54 -8.77
CA TYR A 293 -17.42 -3.47 -7.95
C TYR A 293 -18.85 -3.21 -8.42
N HIS A 294 -19.84 -3.58 -7.60
CA HIS A 294 -21.26 -3.50 -7.94
C HIS A 294 -21.88 -2.23 -7.39
N LYS A 295 -22.56 -1.49 -8.25
CA LYS A 295 -23.32 -0.29 -7.92
C LYS A 295 -24.41 -0.68 -6.94
N THR A 296 -24.45 -0.02 -5.79
CA THR A 296 -25.25 -0.41 -4.65
C THR A 296 -25.83 0.84 -4.01
N SER A 297 -27.14 0.79 -3.74
CA SER A 297 -27.83 1.80 -2.94
C SER A 297 -27.58 1.59 -1.44
N MET A 298 -27.88 2.59 -0.61
CA MET A 298 -27.71 2.44 0.85
C MET A 298 -28.56 1.31 1.45
N ASP A 299 -29.77 1.08 0.94
CA ASP A 299 -30.66 0.03 1.46
C ASP A 299 -30.14 -1.37 1.09
N GLU A 300 -29.70 -1.55 -0.15
CA GLU A 300 -29.05 -2.80 -0.57
C GLU A 300 -27.76 -3.06 0.20
N PHE A 301 -26.99 -2.02 0.50
CA PHE A 301 -25.78 -2.15 1.30
C PHE A 301 -26.08 -2.63 2.71
N ARG A 302 -27.08 -2.06 3.39
CA ARG A 302 -27.52 -2.49 4.73
C ARG A 302 -27.95 -3.96 4.72
N ILE A 303 -28.79 -4.34 3.76
CA ILE A 303 -29.22 -5.73 3.57
C ILE A 303 -28.02 -6.65 3.35
N THR A 304 -27.04 -6.20 2.55
CA THR A 304 -25.83 -6.97 2.25
C THR A 304 -24.96 -7.15 3.48
N THR A 305 -24.77 -6.10 4.28
CA THR A 305 -23.98 -6.16 5.53
C THR A 305 -24.65 -6.97 6.63
N ASP A 306 -25.98 -7.04 6.64
CA ASP A 306 -26.71 -7.90 7.58
C ASP A 306 -26.64 -9.38 7.18
N LYS A 307 -26.59 -9.67 5.88
CA LYS A 307 -26.52 -11.04 5.34
C LYS A 307 -25.10 -11.60 5.27
N LYS A 308 -24.12 -10.78 4.90
CA LYS A 308 -22.71 -11.18 4.84
C LYS A 308 -22.09 -10.96 6.22
N ASN A 309 -21.42 -11.98 6.77
CA ASN A 309 -20.65 -11.84 8.01
C ASN A 309 -19.52 -10.81 7.82
N THR A 310 -19.79 -9.56 8.20
CA THR A 310 -18.78 -8.50 8.33
C THR A 310 -18.31 -8.41 9.78
N SER A 311 -17.04 -8.09 9.99
CA SER A 311 -16.47 -7.80 11.31
C SER A 311 -16.69 -6.35 11.75
N ILE A 312 -17.27 -5.53 10.86
CA ILE A 312 -17.59 -4.12 11.12
C ILE A 312 -18.80 -4.05 12.04
N ASP A 313 -18.62 -3.46 13.23
CA ASP A 313 -19.69 -3.27 14.21
C ASP A 313 -20.83 -2.41 13.64
N LYS A 314 -22.07 -2.86 13.83
CA LYS A 314 -23.30 -2.21 13.36
C LYS A 314 -23.40 -0.74 13.78
N LYS A 315 -22.84 -0.36 14.93
CA LYS A 315 -22.84 1.07 15.34
C LYS A 315 -22.15 1.99 14.33
N TYR A 316 -21.12 1.50 13.63
CA TYR A 316 -20.46 2.26 12.56
C TYR A 316 -21.29 2.23 11.26
N LEU A 317 -22.15 1.22 11.12
CA LEU A 317 -23.13 1.07 10.05
C LEU A 317 -24.47 1.78 10.34
N ASP A 318 -24.64 2.44 11.49
CA ASP A 318 -25.86 3.20 11.80
C ASP A 318 -25.59 4.72 11.78
N ASP A 319 -24.35 5.16 12.05
CA ASP A 319 -23.87 6.56 12.06
C ASP A 319 -23.56 7.11 10.65
N PHE A 320 -24.36 6.74 9.64
CA PHE A 320 -24.04 6.89 8.22
C PHE A 320 -24.17 8.30 7.64
N SER A 321 -25.00 9.17 8.21
CA SER A 321 -25.45 10.41 7.54
C SER A 321 -24.32 11.37 7.13
N ASP A 322 -23.16 11.33 7.82
CA ASP A 322 -22.01 12.19 7.52
C ASP A 322 -20.77 11.43 6.96
N ASN A 323 -20.82 10.10 6.84
CA ASN A 323 -19.59 9.31 6.67
C ASN A 323 -19.68 8.07 5.74
N THR A 324 -20.72 8.00 4.91
CA THR A 324 -20.98 6.90 3.95
C THR A 324 -19.75 6.47 3.15
N LYS A 325 -19.06 7.40 2.48
CA LYS A 325 -17.88 7.11 1.65
C LYS A 325 -16.75 6.42 2.42
N LYS A 326 -16.54 6.81 3.68
CA LYS A 326 -15.48 6.23 4.52
C LYS A 326 -15.85 4.80 4.93
N MET A 327 -17.10 4.57 5.27
CA MET A 327 -17.58 3.23 5.65
C MET A 327 -17.55 2.24 4.48
N ILE A 328 -17.91 2.68 3.28
CA ILE A 328 -17.77 1.86 2.05
C ILE A 328 -16.30 1.51 1.81
N LYS A 329 -15.39 2.47 1.97
CA LYS A 329 -13.95 2.21 1.86
C LYS A 329 -13.47 1.16 2.86
N ILE A 330 -13.95 1.22 4.11
CA ILE A 330 -13.61 0.24 5.15
C ILE A 330 -14.21 -1.14 4.82
N TYR A 331 -15.47 -1.19 4.38
CA TYR A 331 -16.09 -2.43 3.95
C TYR A 331 -15.32 -3.08 2.79
N ASN A 332 -14.98 -2.31 1.75
CA ASN A 332 -14.18 -2.82 0.65
C ASN A 332 -12.78 -3.29 1.10
N ALA A 333 -12.13 -2.56 2.03
CA ALA A 333 -10.86 -3.00 2.60
C ALA A 333 -10.98 -4.33 3.35
N GLU A 334 -12.07 -4.53 4.11
CA GLU A 334 -12.35 -5.82 4.74
C GLU A 334 -12.54 -6.94 3.70
N ARG A 335 -13.36 -6.69 2.67
CA ARG A 335 -13.59 -7.66 1.60
C ARG A 335 -12.31 -8.00 0.83
N HIS A 336 -11.41 -7.04 0.62
CA HIS A 336 -10.07 -7.28 0.07
C HIS A 336 -9.20 -8.14 0.99
N GLY A 337 -9.30 -7.94 2.30
CA GLY A 337 -8.61 -8.77 3.28
C GLY A 337 -9.06 -10.24 3.22
N TYR A 338 -10.37 -10.47 3.09
CA TYR A 338 -10.92 -11.81 2.88
C TYR A 338 -10.43 -12.43 1.56
N GLU A 339 -10.42 -11.65 0.48
CA GLU A 339 -9.94 -12.14 -0.81
C GLU A 339 -8.44 -12.50 -0.76
N ALA A 340 -7.63 -11.73 -0.04
CA ALA A 340 -6.23 -12.05 0.17
C ALA A 340 -6.03 -13.38 0.93
N LEU A 341 -6.95 -13.77 1.82
CA LEU A 341 -6.95 -15.10 2.46
C LEU A 341 -7.28 -16.22 1.47
N GLU A 342 -8.29 -16.02 0.61
CA GLU A 342 -8.66 -17.02 -0.40
C GLU A 342 -7.54 -17.19 -1.44
N ILE A 343 -6.96 -16.10 -1.94
CA ILE A 343 -5.81 -16.16 -2.85
C ILE A 343 -4.65 -16.93 -2.20
N ARG A 344 -4.32 -16.66 -0.93
CA ARG A 344 -3.30 -17.42 -0.18
C ARG A 344 -3.57 -18.93 -0.19
N LYS A 345 -4.81 -19.31 0.10
CA LYS A 345 -5.23 -20.72 0.12
C LYS A 345 -5.08 -21.35 -1.25
N HIS A 346 -5.51 -20.66 -2.31
CA HIS A 346 -5.42 -21.19 -3.67
C HIS A 346 -3.99 -21.26 -4.21
N ILE A 347 -3.09 -20.35 -3.84
CA ILE A 347 -1.65 -20.49 -4.14
C ILE A 347 -1.08 -21.74 -3.48
N ARG A 348 -1.34 -21.93 -2.17
CA ARG A 348 -0.86 -23.10 -1.42
C ARG A 348 -1.38 -24.42 -1.97
N ASN A 349 -2.62 -24.42 -2.46
CA ASN A 349 -3.28 -25.59 -3.03
C ASN A 349 -3.02 -25.78 -4.53
N ARG A 350 -2.19 -24.91 -5.16
CA ARG A 350 -1.91 -24.91 -6.61
C ARG A 350 -3.17 -24.85 -7.49
N SER A 351 -4.16 -24.10 -7.03
CA SER A 351 -5.48 -23.97 -7.69
C SER A 351 -5.82 -22.50 -7.97
N LEU A 352 -4.83 -21.60 -7.99
CA LEU A 352 -5.09 -20.18 -8.17
C LEU A 352 -5.65 -19.89 -9.57
N ILE A 353 -5.16 -20.57 -10.61
CA ILE A 353 -5.67 -20.40 -11.97
C ILE A 353 -7.18 -20.68 -12.06
N ASP A 354 -7.64 -21.78 -11.48
CA ASP A 354 -9.07 -22.14 -11.47
C ASP A 354 -9.92 -21.11 -10.71
N HIS A 355 -9.42 -20.63 -9.57
CA HIS A 355 -10.07 -19.58 -8.79
C HIS A 355 -10.19 -18.29 -9.59
N MET A 356 -9.12 -17.89 -10.28
CA MET A 356 -9.07 -16.65 -11.06
C MET A 356 -9.94 -16.74 -12.32
N ASP A 357 -9.93 -17.87 -13.02
CA ASP A 357 -10.74 -18.11 -14.23
C ASP A 357 -12.25 -18.14 -13.92
N SER A 358 -12.62 -18.46 -12.68
CA SER A 358 -14.00 -18.38 -12.21
C SER A 358 -14.51 -16.94 -12.07
N LYS A 359 -13.63 -15.93 -12.05
CA LYS A 359 -13.99 -14.52 -11.80
C LYS A 359 -14.33 -13.81 -13.09
N VAL A 360 -15.63 -13.72 -13.41
CA VAL A 360 -16.12 -13.19 -14.69
C VAL A 360 -15.58 -11.78 -14.99
N GLN A 361 -15.50 -10.89 -14.01
CA GLN A 361 -15.02 -9.51 -14.21
C GLN A 361 -13.49 -9.40 -14.27
N ALA A 362 -12.75 -10.48 -13.98
CA ALA A 362 -11.29 -10.49 -14.03
C ALA A 362 -10.73 -10.93 -15.39
N LYS A 363 -11.53 -11.59 -16.24
CA LYS A 363 -11.07 -12.27 -17.48
C LYS A 363 -10.16 -11.40 -18.36
N ASP A 364 -10.60 -10.19 -18.72
CA ASP A 364 -9.81 -9.27 -19.55
C ASP A 364 -8.46 -8.93 -18.91
N SER A 365 -8.44 -8.76 -17.59
CA SER A 365 -7.23 -8.42 -16.83
C SER A 365 -6.29 -9.62 -16.75
N LEU A 366 -6.83 -10.83 -16.60
CA LEU A 366 -6.06 -12.07 -16.55
C LEU A 366 -5.42 -12.39 -17.89
N GLU A 367 -6.18 -12.28 -18.99
CA GLU A 367 -5.64 -12.42 -20.33
C GLU A 367 -4.50 -11.42 -20.58
N TYR A 368 -4.68 -10.18 -20.13
CA TYR A 368 -3.66 -9.14 -20.25
C TYR A 368 -2.38 -9.52 -19.48
N ILE A 369 -2.52 -9.97 -18.23
CA ILE A 369 -1.40 -10.43 -17.38
C ILE A 369 -0.68 -11.61 -18.05
N GLN A 370 -1.41 -12.65 -18.46
CA GLN A 370 -0.84 -13.84 -19.11
C GLN A 370 -0.09 -13.50 -20.39
N LYS A 371 -0.60 -12.55 -21.19
CA LYS A 371 0.07 -12.09 -22.41
C LYS A 371 1.33 -11.25 -22.16
N LYS A 372 1.45 -10.56 -21.02
CA LYS A 372 2.46 -9.51 -20.78
C LYS A 372 3.48 -9.79 -19.67
N LEU A 373 3.17 -10.67 -18.71
CA LEU A 373 3.97 -10.90 -17.51
C LEU A 373 4.50 -12.33 -17.37
N ILE A 374 3.92 -13.29 -18.09
CA ILE A 374 4.21 -14.74 -17.96
C ILE A 374 4.93 -15.29 -19.21
N ARG A 375 4.81 -14.63 -20.36
CA ARG A 375 5.69 -14.81 -21.53
C ARG A 375 6.86 -13.86 -21.44
#